data_AF-A0A967BJA8-F1
#
_entry.id   AF-A0A967BJA8-F1
#
_cell.length_a   1.000
_cell.length_b   1.000
_cell.length_c   1.000
_cell.angle_alpha   90.00
_cell.angle_beta   90.00
_cell.angle_gamma   90.00
#
_symmetry.space_group_name_H-M   'P 1'
#
loop_
_entity.id
_entity.type
_entity.pdbx_description
1 polymer ?
#
loop_
_entity_poly.entity_id
_entity_poly.type
_entity_poly.pdbx_seq_one_letter_code
_entity_poly.pdbx_strand_id
1 'polypeptide(L)'
;MGEILSLEEMAPRVAELKARGKRIAFANGHFDVLHVGHLRYLRAAKQEGDVLVVAINDDESVALLKGQGRPIAPEQERAELVAALEPVDLVVIFSGDSPGPLMDRLQP
;
A
#
# COMPACT_ATOMS: atom_id res chain seq x y z
N MET A 1 0.22 -0.76 -14.51
CA MET A 1 0.32 0.19 -13.38
C MET A 1 -0.85 -0.12 -12.47
N GLY A 2 -0.60 -0.24 -11.17
CA GLY A 2 -1.66 -0.44 -10.18
C GLY A 2 -2.58 0.78 -10.09
N GLU A 3 -3.77 0.57 -9.53
CA GLU A 3 -4.75 1.63 -9.27
C GLU A 3 -4.53 2.22 -7.87
N ILE A 4 -4.52 3.55 -7.76
CA ILE A 4 -4.53 4.24 -6.47
C ILE A 4 -5.99 4.50 -6.12
N LEU A 5 -6.45 3.99 -4.99
CA LEU A 5 -7.84 4.13 -4.52
C LEU A 5 -7.86 4.81 -3.15
N SER A 6 -8.94 5.56 -2.91
CA SER A 6 -9.23 6.07 -1.57
C SER A 6 -9.58 4.93 -0.59
N LEU A 7 -9.53 5.22 0.71
CA LEU A 7 -9.98 4.29 1.75
C LEU A 7 -11.45 3.87 1.59
N GLU A 8 -12.28 4.76 1.05
CA GLU A 8 -13.71 4.50 0.80
C GLU A 8 -13.93 3.54 -0.36
N GLU A 9 -13.11 3.63 -1.41
CA GLU A 9 -13.17 2.79 -2.61
C GLU A 9 -12.47 1.43 -2.41
N MET A 10 -11.45 1.38 -1.56
CA MET A 10 -10.62 0.18 -1.38
C MET A 10 -11.40 -1.00 -0.82
N ALA A 11 -12.24 -0.79 0.20
CA ALA A 11 -12.99 -1.89 0.82
C ALA A 11 -14.02 -2.53 -0.14
N PRO A 12 -14.87 -1.76 -0.85
CA PRO A 12 -15.72 -2.30 -1.91
C PRO A 12 -14.93 -3.06 -2.99
N ARG A 13 -13.78 -2.52 -3.44
CA ARG A 13 -12.95 -3.17 -4.46
C ARG A 13 -12.40 -4.51 -3.98
N VAL A 14 -11.87 -4.56 -2.76
CA VAL A 14 -11.35 -5.80 -2.14
C VAL A 14 -12.47 -6.82 -1.97
N ALA A 15 -13.66 -6.41 -1.53
CA ALA A 15 -14.81 -7.28 -1.40
C ALA A 15 -15.26 -7.87 -2.74
N GLU A 16 -15.30 -7.06 -3.81
CA GLU A 16 -15.61 -7.51 -5.17
C GLU A 16 -14.60 -8.55 -5.68
N LEU A 17 -13.30 -8.30 -5.49
CA LEU A 17 -12.23 -9.23 -5.89
C LEU A 17 -12.33 -10.56 -5.14
N LYS A 18 -12.61 -10.52 -3.84
CA LYS A 18 -12.85 -11.72 -3.02
C LYS A 18 -14.08 -12.49 -3.46
N ALA A 19 -15.17 -11.80 -3.79
CA ALA A 19 -16.38 -12.42 -4.32
C ALA A 19 -16.13 -13.14 -5.67
N ARG A 20 -15.11 -12.70 -6.42
CA ARG A 20 -14.60 -13.38 -7.64
C ARG A 20 -13.58 -14.48 -7.36
N GLY A 21 -13.37 -14.85 -6.09
CA GLY A 21 -12.45 -15.91 -5.67
C GLY A 21 -10.97 -15.52 -5.68
N LYS A 22 -10.64 -14.22 -5.73
CA LYS A 22 -9.24 -13.76 -5.65
C LYS A 22 -8.75 -13.73 -4.21
N ARG A 23 -7.54 -14.21 -3.98
CA ARG A 23 -6.81 -14.06 -2.70
C ARG A 23 -6.09 -12.72 -2.68
N ILE A 24 -6.17 -12.00 -1.57
CA ILE A 24 -5.59 -10.67 -1.44
C ILE A 24 -4.32 -10.77 -0.60
N ALA A 25 -3.18 -10.41 -1.19
CA ALA A 25 -1.96 -10.16 -0.45
C ALA A 25 -1.94 -8.69 0.00
N PHE A 26 -1.37 -8.45 1.18
CA PHE A 26 -1.27 -7.11 1.75
C PHE A 26 0.18 -6.81 2.14
N ALA A 27 0.64 -5.62 1.77
CA ALA A 27 1.94 -5.08 2.16
C ALA A 27 1.77 -3.64 2.67
N ASN A 28 2.65 -3.21 3.57
CA ASN A 28 2.69 -1.84 4.07
C ASN A 28 4.13 -1.32 4.10
N GLY A 29 4.29 -0.03 3.84
CA GLY A 29 5.55 0.67 4.00
C GLY A 29 5.41 2.17 3.76
N HIS A 30 6.43 2.92 4.18
CA HIS A 30 6.48 4.37 3.95
C HIS A 30 6.90 4.68 2.51
N PHE A 31 7.77 3.84 1.94
CA PHE A 31 8.31 3.94 0.56
C PHE A 31 8.90 5.31 0.19
N ASP A 32 9.48 5.99 1.17
CA ASP A 32 10.02 7.35 1.01
C ASP A 32 11.16 7.41 -0.01
N VAL A 33 12.21 6.61 0.18
CA VAL A 33 13.25 6.42 -0.83
C VAL A 33 13.18 4.99 -1.33
N LEU A 34 12.74 4.80 -2.57
CA LEU A 34 12.69 3.49 -3.18
C LEU A 34 14.10 2.94 -3.45
N HIS A 35 14.27 1.66 -3.18
CA HIS A 35 15.44 0.89 -3.55
C HIS A 35 15.01 -0.54 -3.93
N VAL A 36 15.94 -1.31 -4.51
CA VAL A 36 15.65 -2.68 -5.01
C VAL A 36 15.09 -3.63 -3.95
N GLY A 37 15.34 -3.34 -2.67
CA GLY A 37 14.77 -4.09 -1.55
C GLY A 37 13.25 -4.04 -1.51
N HIS A 38 12.65 -2.87 -1.76
CA HIS A 38 11.19 -2.72 -1.85
C HIS A 38 10.61 -3.53 -3.01
N LEU A 39 11.25 -3.50 -4.19
CA LEU A 39 10.77 -4.30 -5.32
C LEU A 39 10.82 -5.81 -5.01
N ARG A 40 11.89 -6.29 -4.40
CA ARG A 40 12.02 -7.70 -3.98
C ARG A 40 10.97 -8.08 -2.93
N TYR A 41 10.78 -7.22 -1.93
CA TYR A 41 9.76 -7.37 -0.90
C TYR A 41 8.35 -7.46 -1.50
N LEU A 42 7.96 -6.52 -2.37
CA LEU A 42 6.64 -6.48 -2.98
C LEU A 42 6.42 -7.67 -3.94
N ARG A 43 7.46 -8.12 -4.65
CA ARG A 43 7.38 -9.36 -5.45
C ARG A 43 7.15 -10.60 -4.60
N ALA A 44 7.80 -10.70 -3.44
CA ALA A 44 7.54 -11.79 -2.51
C ALA A 44 6.11 -11.71 -1.96
N ALA A 45 5.65 -10.53 -1.56
CA ALA A 45 4.27 -10.34 -1.08
C ALA A 45 3.22 -10.73 -2.14
N LYS A 46 3.44 -10.35 -3.41
CA LYS A 46 2.55 -10.73 -4.52
C LYS A 46 2.44 -12.25 -4.71
N GLN A 47 3.42 -13.05 -4.30
CA GLN A 47 3.34 -14.52 -4.42
C GLN A 47 2.34 -15.15 -3.43
N GLU A 48 1.97 -14.42 -2.37
CA GLU A 48 1.02 -14.88 -1.36
C GLU A 48 -0.45 -14.71 -1.77
N GLY A 49 -0.73 -14.05 -2.90
CA GLY A 49 -2.09 -13.77 -3.36
C GLY A 49 -2.21 -13.53 -4.86
N ASP A 50 -3.43 -13.33 -5.34
CA ASP A 50 -3.70 -13.01 -6.73
C ASP A 50 -3.66 -11.51 -6.99
N VAL A 51 -3.92 -10.69 -5.95
CA VAL A 51 -3.92 -9.23 -5.98
C VAL A 51 -3.13 -8.72 -4.79
N LEU A 52 -2.15 -7.84 -5.02
CA LEU A 52 -1.37 -7.16 -3.99
C LEU A 52 -1.93 -5.75 -3.75
N VAL A 53 -2.41 -5.53 -2.53
CA VAL A 53 -2.73 -4.21 -1.99
C VAL A 53 -1.52 -3.69 -1.21
N VAL A 54 -1.04 -2.49 -1.56
CA VAL A 54 0.04 -1.82 -0.84
C VAL A 54 -0.50 -0.58 -0.13
N ALA A 55 -0.40 -0.57 1.19
CA ALA A 55 -0.80 0.55 2.02
C ALA A 55 0.40 1.45 2.34
N ILE A 56 0.25 2.75 2.07
CA ILE A 56 1.29 3.76 2.24
C ILE A 56 0.85 4.78 3.28
N ASN A 57 1.73 5.10 4.22
CA ASN A 57 1.45 6.13 5.23
C ASN A 57 1.41 7.53 4.59
N ASP A 58 0.48 8.37 5.05
CA ASP A 58 0.44 9.80 4.73
C ASP A 58 1.69 10.56 5.25
N ASP A 59 1.85 11.80 4.80
CA ASP A 59 3.04 12.60 5.14
C ASP A 59 3.15 12.90 6.64
N GLU A 60 2.01 13.16 7.31
CA GLU A 60 1.97 13.42 8.75
C GLU A 60 2.43 12.21 9.56
N SER A 61 1.92 11.02 9.23
CA SER A 61 2.31 9.77 9.90
C SER A 61 3.78 9.45 9.68
N VAL A 62 4.31 9.68 8.48
CA VAL A 62 5.74 9.47 8.20
C VAL A 62 6.60 10.43 9.03
N ALA A 63 6.21 11.71 9.11
CA ALA A 63 6.93 12.71 9.92
C ALA A 63 6.94 12.34 11.41
N LEU A 64 5.80 11.88 11.95
CA LEU A 64 5.68 11.40 13.33
C LEU A 64 6.57 10.18 13.59
N LEU A 65 6.62 9.22 12.65
CA LEU A 65 7.36 7.96 12.79
C LEU A 65 8.86 8.06 12.52
N LYS A 66 9.27 8.95 11.63
CA LYS A 66 10.67 9.06 11.14
C LYS A 66 11.39 10.31 11.61
N GLY A 67 10.67 11.28 12.19
CA GLY A 67 11.22 12.52 12.71
C GLY A 67 11.41 13.60 11.65
N GLN A 68 12.07 14.69 12.06
CA GLN A 68 12.23 15.89 11.24
C GLN A 68 12.93 15.61 9.90
N GLY A 69 12.46 16.27 8.85
CA GLY A 69 13.00 16.14 7.49
C GLY A 69 12.50 14.92 6.72
N ARG A 70 11.42 14.27 7.18
CA ARG A 70 10.75 13.15 6.52
C ARG A 70 9.24 13.40 6.40
N PRO A 71 8.58 12.92 5.34
CA PRO A 71 9.17 12.23 4.18
C PRO A 71 9.97 13.17 3.27
N ILE A 72 10.85 12.61 2.43
CA ILE A 72 11.55 13.33 1.35
C ILE A 72 10.58 13.59 0.19
N ALA A 73 9.77 12.59 -0.16
CA ALA A 73 8.78 12.69 -1.24
C ALA A 73 7.35 12.75 -0.65
N PRO A 74 6.47 13.64 -1.15
CA PRO A 74 5.07 13.68 -0.77
C PRO A 74 4.35 12.33 -1.00
N GLU A 75 3.32 12.06 -0.20
CA GLU A 75 2.55 10.80 -0.22
C GLU A 75 2.03 10.41 -1.60
N GLN A 76 1.62 11.38 -2.41
CA GLN A 76 1.06 11.13 -3.73
C GLN A 76 2.16 10.67 -4.70
N GLU A 77 3.35 11.25 -4.62
CA GLU A 77 4.51 10.83 -5.43
C GLU A 77 4.97 9.43 -5.02
N ARG A 78 5.01 9.15 -3.71
CA ARG A 78 5.33 7.82 -3.19
C ARG A 78 4.31 6.78 -3.67
N ALA A 79 3.03 7.11 -3.64
CA ALA A 79 1.96 6.24 -4.12
C ALA A 79 2.03 5.97 -5.62
N GLU A 80 2.30 7.00 -6.44
CA GLU A 80 2.47 6.84 -7.89
C GLU A 80 3.67 5.94 -8.22
N LEU A 81 4.81 6.17 -7.57
CA LEU A 81 6.01 5.35 -7.75
C LEU A 81 5.76 3.88 -7.36
N VAL A 82 5.07 3.63 -6.25
CA VAL A 82 4.72 2.28 -5.82
C VAL A 82 3.71 1.63 -6.77
N ALA A 83 2.70 2.36 -7.23
CA ALA A 83 1.72 1.87 -8.20
C ALA A 83 2.36 1.53 -9.56
N ALA A 84 3.45 2.19 -9.92
CA ALA A 84 4.21 1.88 -11.13
C ALA A 84 5.02 0.57 -11.05
N LEU A 85 5.23 0.02 -9.85
CA LEU A 85 5.97 -1.24 -9.69
C LEU A 85 5.14 -2.43 -10.18
N GLU A 86 5.77 -3.28 -10.98
CA GLU A 86 5.16 -4.47 -11.60
C GLU A 86 4.34 -5.38 -10.67
N PRO A 87 4.76 -5.70 -9.42
CA PRO A 87 3.98 -6.60 -8.56
C PRO A 87 2.73 -5.95 -7.94
N VAL A 88 2.54 -4.63 -8.07
CA VAL A 88 1.51 -3.87 -7.34
C VAL A 88 0.24 -3.71 -8.17
N ASP A 89 -0.89 -4.14 -7.63
CA ASP A 89 -2.19 -3.98 -8.30
C ASP A 89 -2.99 -2.81 -7.73
N LEU A 90 -2.98 -2.62 -6.41
CA LEU A 90 -3.77 -1.61 -5.72
C LEU A 90 -2.90 -0.87 -4.70
N VAL A 91 -3.06 0.45 -4.61
CA VAL A 91 -2.39 1.31 -3.62
C VAL A 91 -3.43 2.11 -2.86
N VAL A 92 -3.20 2.29 -1.56
CA VAL A 92 -4.01 3.16 -0.70
C VAL A 92 -3.13 3.96 0.22
N ILE A 93 -3.42 5.25 0.36
CA ILE A 93 -2.80 6.12 1.37
C ILE A 93 -3.66 6.09 2.63
N PHE A 94 -3.04 5.96 3.79
CA PHE A 94 -3.73 5.96 5.08
C PHE A 94 -2.95 6.71 6.16
N SER A 95 -3.69 7.19 7.15
CA SER A 95 -3.17 7.86 8.34
C SER A 95 -3.03 6.89 9.51
N GLY A 96 -2.01 7.06 10.34
CA GLY A 96 -1.76 6.28 11.55
C GLY A 96 -0.39 5.63 11.59
N ASP A 97 -0.02 5.13 12.78
CA ASP A 97 1.26 4.48 13.06
C ASP A 97 1.30 2.99 12.66
N SER A 98 0.14 2.42 12.35
CA SER A 98 -0.03 1.00 12.04
C SER A 98 -1.10 0.78 10.97
N PRO A 99 -0.91 -0.18 10.05
CA PRO A 99 -1.94 -0.58 9.09
C PRO A 99 -3.06 -1.42 9.73
N GLY A 100 -3.02 -1.71 11.03
CA GLY A 100 -3.99 -2.58 11.72
C GLY A 100 -5.46 -2.25 11.45
N PRO A 101 -5.92 -1.00 11.64
CA PRO A 101 -7.30 -0.62 11.34
C PRO A 101 -7.70 -0.84 9.87
N LEU A 102 -6.75 -0.69 8.95
CA LEU A 102 -6.98 -0.96 7.53
C LEU A 102 -7.05 -2.47 7.26
N MET A 103 -6.20 -3.27 7.90
CA MET A 103 -6.27 -4.73 7.82
C MET A 103 -7.60 -5.25 8.37
N ASP A 104 -8.09 -4.70 9.48
CA ASP A 104 -9.38 -5.07 10.05
C ASP A 104 -10.54 -4.77 9.09
N ARG A 105 -10.45 -3.68 8.33
CA ARG A 105 -11.45 -3.29 7.32
C ARG A 105 -11.39 -4.14 6.05
N LEU A 106 -10.20 -4.46 5.57
CA LEU A 106 -10.00 -5.17 4.30
C LEU A 106 -10.03 -6.71 4.45
N GLN A 107 -9.75 -7.20 5.67
CA GLN A 107 -9.62 -8.63 6.02
C GLN A 107 -8.76 -9.43 5.03
N PRO A 108 -7.64 -8.87 4.50
CA PRO A 108 -6.99 -9.32 3.26
C PRO A 108 -6.76 -10.83 3.19
#